data_AF-A0A0W1AJY3-F1
#
_entry.id   AF-A0A0W1AJY3-F1
#
_cell.length_a   1.000
_cell.length_b   1.000
_cell.length_c   1.000
_cell.angle_alpha   90.00
_cell.angle_beta   90.00
_cell.angle_gamma   90.00
#
_symmetry.space_group_name_H-M   'P 1'
#
loop_
_entity.id
_entity.type
_entity.pdbx_description
1 polymer ?
#
loop_
_entity_poly.entity_id
_entity_poly.type
_entity_poly.pdbx_seq_one_letter_code
_entity_poly.pdbx_strand_id
1 'polypeptide(L)'
;MHKLQGFNFRLVISTFFLFFFLCFVSSAQAGIPVWTFSPLTATDLTVSRGSTEQVVYTVHNQSTSSKRLFMKNIPGITQTQPCQLPAKGTCTLTLIINGSALQGDVLGGPILCQQGNSLMCYRPSEGAQLRIRLTDQPPVIRYSVLSVAGANGAITPAGPLLVNEGSSLAFTATPNANFGVDQWFLDGNVVQNGGVSYQLNNIQANHTVEVTFNQTTLSPLTQDLVLSINSTPPTSDPALVGNPRIIRIQNTGTVDAQNVQVSPTAFPAGTSITSNTCTGTLNAGATCDVTITPGGTASSNVSATACNTAPGSVAVPTIVTISADNAAPVDINVSILGYGCIYEGGYLFAVDDTTPNTGSIGGKVAALTDEVPDYQWATVFDNTAANSLLDGLTNTNALTAPIGQYPAAQICFNKIDQGLTDWFLPAICELGRFVGINTNAGCGNARPNLYSTLHVKGLGNFAGVIYWSSSEYVLIPATSAWAQFFGFGDQFFNSKAISSRVRCIRTFTP
;
A
#
# COMPACT_ATOMS: atom_id res chain seq x y z
N MET A 1 -6.14 59.85 72.45
CA MET A 1 -7.21 59.71 71.44
C MET A 1 -7.20 58.26 70.94
N HIS A 2 -8.30 57.56 71.18
CA HIS A 2 -8.79 56.29 70.61
C HIS A 2 -7.82 55.10 70.44
N LYS A 3 -7.88 54.07 71.32
CA LYS A 3 -8.83 52.91 71.40
C LYS A 3 -8.55 51.87 70.30
N LEU A 4 -8.41 50.56 70.51
CA LEU A 4 -8.49 49.60 71.64
C LEU A 4 -7.86 48.28 71.08
N GLN A 5 -6.73 47.77 71.60
CA GLN A 5 -6.57 46.65 72.56
C GLN A 5 -7.55 45.47 72.36
N GLY A 6 -7.16 44.19 72.24
CA GLY A 6 -5.93 43.51 72.63
C GLY A 6 -6.10 42.73 73.94
N PHE A 7 -5.75 41.43 73.89
CA PHE A 7 -5.29 40.56 74.96
C PHE A 7 -6.12 39.38 75.51
N ASN A 8 -5.35 38.32 75.69
CA ASN A 8 -5.59 36.99 76.24
C ASN A 8 -5.60 36.96 77.78
N PHE A 9 -6.02 35.80 78.28
CA PHE A 9 -5.56 35.10 79.50
C PHE A 9 -6.42 35.15 80.78
N ARG A 10 -6.40 33.98 81.43
CA ARG A 10 -7.22 33.51 82.56
C ARG A 10 -6.85 34.16 83.91
N LEU A 11 -7.81 34.06 84.85
CA LEU A 11 -7.72 33.72 86.29
C LEU A 11 -8.23 34.78 87.31
N VAL A 12 -9.06 34.30 88.26
CA VAL A 12 -9.27 34.73 89.68
C VAL A 12 -10.51 35.60 90.09
N ILE A 13 -11.46 34.91 90.76
CA ILE A 13 -12.17 35.18 92.05
C ILE A 13 -12.81 36.57 92.30
N SER A 14 -14.14 36.64 92.57
CA SER A 14 -14.70 36.86 93.93
C SER A 14 -16.23 37.09 93.96
N THR A 15 -16.93 36.22 94.73
CA THR A 15 -18.05 36.49 95.66
C THR A 15 -19.26 37.35 95.26
N PHE A 16 -20.47 36.76 95.32
CA PHE A 16 -21.52 37.18 96.29
C PHE A 16 -22.68 36.16 96.40
N PHE A 17 -22.86 35.64 97.62
CA PHE A 17 -24.09 35.18 98.31
C PHE A 17 -24.96 34.05 97.71
N LEU A 18 -24.95 32.86 98.34
CA LEU A 18 -25.85 32.42 99.42
C LEU A 18 -27.29 32.14 98.94
N PHE A 19 -27.62 30.87 98.69
CA PHE A 19 -28.75 30.19 99.34
C PHE A 19 -28.70 28.69 99.08
N PHE A 20 -28.80 27.95 100.18
CA PHE A 20 -28.77 26.49 100.29
C PHE A 20 -30.18 25.96 100.02
N PHE A 21 -30.36 25.06 99.04
CA PHE A 21 -31.52 24.16 99.03
C PHE A 21 -31.16 22.84 98.35
N LEU A 22 -31.34 21.75 99.10
CA LEU A 22 -31.15 20.38 98.67
C LEU A 22 -32.05 20.07 97.45
N CYS A 23 -31.46 19.91 96.28
CA CYS A 23 -32.12 19.24 95.16
C CYS A 23 -31.57 17.82 95.07
N PHE A 24 -32.38 16.88 95.55
CA PHE A 24 -32.24 15.45 95.31
C PHE A 24 -31.92 15.21 93.83
N VAL A 25 -30.78 14.56 93.59
CA VAL A 25 -30.44 13.96 92.30
C VAL A 25 -31.49 12.87 92.07
N SER A 26 -32.50 13.16 91.26
CA SER A 26 -33.41 12.13 90.77
C SER A 26 -32.60 11.23 89.84
N SER A 27 -32.14 10.11 90.39
CA SER A 27 -31.81 8.93 89.60
C SER A 27 -33.03 8.62 88.75
N ALA A 28 -32.97 8.97 87.46
CA ALA A 28 -33.92 8.46 86.49
C ALA A 28 -33.73 6.95 86.44
N GLN A 29 -34.56 6.24 87.20
CA GLN A 29 -34.62 4.80 87.18
C GLN A 29 -35.22 4.41 85.82
N ALA A 30 -34.36 4.19 84.82
CA ALA A 30 -34.78 3.67 83.53
C ALA A 30 -35.41 2.29 83.78
N GLY A 31 -36.72 2.17 83.54
CA GLY A 31 -37.40 0.88 83.64
C GLY A 31 -36.68 -0.17 82.80
N ILE A 32 -36.53 -1.37 83.34
CA ILE A 32 -35.87 -2.50 82.67
C ILE A 32 -36.53 -2.69 81.29
N PRO A 33 -35.76 -2.65 80.19
CA PRO A 33 -36.32 -2.68 78.85
C PRO A 33 -36.99 -4.03 78.57
N VAL A 34 -38.21 -4.00 78.02
CA VAL A 34 -38.97 -5.22 77.76
C VAL A 34 -38.34 -6.08 76.67
N TRP A 35 -37.52 -5.50 75.79
CA TRP A 35 -36.61 -6.26 74.94
C TRP A 35 -35.26 -5.55 74.78
N THR A 36 -34.23 -6.33 74.48
CA THR A 36 -32.84 -5.85 74.30
C THR A 36 -32.26 -6.34 72.98
N PHE A 37 -31.21 -5.65 72.51
CA PHE A 37 -30.58 -5.90 71.23
C PHE A 37 -29.15 -6.38 71.45
N SER A 38 -28.75 -7.44 70.77
CA SER A 38 -27.36 -7.92 70.71
C SER A 38 -26.95 -7.95 69.24
N PRO A 39 -26.00 -7.10 68.79
CA PRO A 39 -25.52 -7.16 67.42
C PRO A 39 -24.90 -8.53 67.11
N LEU A 40 -25.24 -9.08 65.95
CA LEU A 40 -24.59 -10.27 65.37
C LEU A 40 -23.54 -9.86 64.31
N THR A 41 -23.70 -8.69 63.70
CA THR A 41 -22.71 -8.09 62.78
C THR A 41 -22.25 -6.74 63.31
N ALA A 42 -21.18 -6.20 62.72
CA ALA A 42 -20.73 -4.85 63.02
C ALA A 42 -21.85 -3.83 62.80
N THR A 43 -22.03 -2.92 63.76
CA THR A 43 -22.99 -1.81 63.66
C THR A 43 -22.31 -0.49 63.34
N ASP A 44 -20.97 -0.46 63.33
CA ASP A 44 -20.13 0.63 62.86
C ASP A 44 -19.56 0.24 61.50
N LEU A 45 -20.04 0.87 60.43
CA LEU A 45 -19.65 0.55 59.06
C LEU A 45 -19.70 1.78 58.14
N THR A 46 -18.92 1.70 57.06
CA THR A 46 -18.94 2.70 55.99
C THR A 46 -19.66 2.12 54.78
N VAL A 47 -20.61 2.87 54.22
CA VAL A 47 -21.43 2.45 53.06
C VAL A 47 -21.22 3.47 51.95
N SER A 48 -20.96 3.02 50.72
CA SER A 48 -20.82 3.91 49.57
C SER A 48 -22.17 4.18 48.89
N ARG A 49 -22.39 5.40 48.37
CA ARG A 49 -23.58 5.68 47.53
C ARG A 49 -23.60 4.70 46.34
N GLY A 50 -24.61 3.83 46.30
CA GLY A 50 -24.76 2.82 45.25
C GLY A 50 -24.54 1.36 45.69
N SER A 51 -24.05 1.10 46.91
CA SER A 51 -23.95 -0.26 47.46
C SER A 51 -25.10 -0.62 48.41
N THR A 52 -25.21 -1.89 48.79
CA THR A 52 -26.17 -2.39 49.79
C THR A 52 -25.44 -3.24 50.81
N GLU A 53 -25.64 -2.96 52.10
CA GLU A 53 -25.02 -3.69 53.22
C GLU A 53 -26.09 -4.28 54.15
N GLN A 54 -25.69 -5.19 55.04
CA GLN A 54 -26.59 -5.78 56.04
C GLN A 54 -26.07 -5.62 57.47
N VAL A 55 -26.99 -5.30 58.38
CA VAL A 55 -26.73 -5.35 59.83
C VAL A 55 -27.73 -6.28 60.48
N VAL A 56 -27.24 -7.23 61.28
CA VAL A 56 -28.05 -8.25 61.92
C VAL A 56 -27.97 -8.12 63.45
N TYR A 57 -29.12 -8.20 64.12
CA TYR A 57 -29.25 -8.22 65.57
C TYR A 57 -29.98 -9.48 66.03
N THR A 58 -29.64 -9.98 67.21
CA THR A 58 -30.52 -10.81 68.04
C THR A 58 -31.27 -9.94 69.02
N VAL A 59 -32.60 -9.93 68.94
CA VAL A 59 -33.48 -9.22 69.87
C VAL A 59 -34.00 -10.19 70.92
N HIS A 60 -33.91 -9.85 72.20
CA HIS A 60 -34.27 -10.72 73.33
C HIS A 60 -35.47 -10.18 74.10
N ASN A 61 -36.50 -10.99 74.31
CA ASN A 61 -37.68 -10.62 75.12
C ASN A 61 -37.40 -10.84 76.60
N GLN A 62 -37.56 -9.79 77.39
CA GLN A 62 -37.46 -9.89 78.84
C GLN A 62 -38.83 -10.12 79.50
N SER A 63 -39.94 -9.98 78.76
CA SER A 63 -41.30 -10.23 79.28
C SER A 63 -41.79 -11.66 79.10
N THR A 64 -42.85 -11.99 79.83
CA THR A 64 -43.60 -13.25 79.75
C THR A 64 -44.67 -13.25 78.65
N SER A 65 -44.85 -12.15 77.92
CA SER A 65 -45.76 -12.05 76.78
C SER A 65 -44.98 -12.02 75.47
N SER A 66 -45.47 -12.70 74.42
CA SER A 66 -44.91 -12.54 73.07
C SER A 66 -45.11 -11.10 72.57
N LYS A 67 -44.19 -10.66 71.70
CA LYS A 67 -44.17 -9.32 71.10
C LYS A 67 -44.06 -9.46 69.59
N ARG A 68 -44.58 -8.46 68.88
CA ARG A 68 -44.39 -8.33 67.43
C ARG A 68 -43.87 -6.93 67.17
N LEU A 69 -42.64 -6.85 66.69
CA LEU A 69 -41.88 -5.61 66.68
C LEU A 69 -41.67 -5.10 65.25
N PHE A 70 -41.86 -3.79 65.08
CA PHE A 70 -41.61 -3.08 63.82
C PHE A 70 -40.60 -1.96 64.03
N MET A 71 -39.70 -1.81 63.07
CA MET A 71 -38.72 -0.73 63.09
C MET A 71 -39.37 0.61 62.77
N LYS A 72 -38.99 1.67 63.51
CA LYS A 72 -39.23 3.04 63.06
C LYS A 72 -38.47 3.30 61.77
N ASN A 73 -39.09 4.04 60.85
CA ASN A 73 -38.50 4.34 59.56
C ASN A 73 -37.15 5.08 59.73
N ILE A 74 -36.11 4.56 59.07
CA ILE A 74 -34.84 5.24 58.85
C ILE A 74 -34.65 5.26 57.33
N PRO A 75 -34.62 6.43 56.66
CA PRO A 75 -34.46 6.51 55.22
C PRO A 75 -33.27 5.66 54.75
N GLY A 76 -33.51 4.79 53.77
CA GLY A 76 -32.49 3.89 53.21
C GLY A 76 -32.18 2.63 54.03
N ILE A 77 -32.82 2.42 55.19
CA ILE A 77 -32.68 1.20 55.98
C ILE A 77 -34.04 0.53 56.17
N THR A 78 -34.14 -0.75 55.83
CA THR A 78 -35.38 -1.53 55.98
C THR A 78 -35.11 -2.79 56.80
N GLN A 79 -36.09 -3.20 57.60
CA GLN A 79 -36.08 -4.54 58.20
C GLN A 79 -36.63 -5.55 57.19
N THR A 80 -36.00 -6.72 57.05
CA THR A 80 -36.44 -7.75 56.08
C THR A 80 -37.80 -8.33 56.42
N GLN A 81 -38.10 -8.47 57.72
CA GLN A 81 -39.38 -8.94 58.24
C GLN A 81 -39.60 -8.43 59.66
N PRO A 82 -40.86 -8.26 60.12
CA PRO A 82 -41.14 -7.89 61.50
C PRO A 82 -40.63 -8.95 62.49
N CYS A 83 -40.01 -8.51 63.58
CA CYS A 83 -39.44 -9.42 64.58
C CYS A 83 -40.57 -10.04 65.42
N GLN A 84 -40.89 -11.31 65.17
CA GLN A 84 -41.83 -12.11 65.97
C GLN A 84 -41.06 -12.65 67.18
N LEU A 85 -41.32 -12.09 68.35
CA LEU A 85 -40.48 -12.29 69.52
C LEU A 85 -41.26 -13.08 70.59
N PRO A 86 -41.00 -14.39 70.78
CA PRO A 86 -41.72 -15.22 71.75
C PRO A 86 -41.56 -14.74 73.19
N ALA A 87 -42.45 -15.14 74.09
CA ALA A 87 -42.30 -14.89 75.53
C ALA A 87 -40.96 -15.46 76.01
N LYS A 88 -40.13 -14.65 76.67
CA LYS A 88 -38.76 -15.02 77.09
C LYS A 88 -37.85 -15.58 75.98
N GLY A 89 -38.19 -15.38 74.71
CA GLY A 89 -37.45 -15.89 73.55
C GLY A 89 -36.65 -14.81 72.82
N THR A 90 -36.12 -15.16 71.65
CA THR A 90 -35.35 -14.27 70.79
C THR A 90 -35.90 -14.22 69.36
N CYS A 91 -35.54 -13.19 68.60
CA CYS A 91 -35.74 -13.13 67.15
C CYS A 91 -34.55 -12.46 66.47
N THR A 92 -34.29 -12.82 65.21
CA THR A 92 -33.24 -12.22 64.40
C THR A 92 -33.81 -11.06 63.58
N LEU A 93 -33.28 -9.87 63.80
CA LEU A 93 -33.58 -8.67 63.03
C LEU A 93 -32.48 -8.46 61.99
N THR A 94 -32.81 -8.64 60.72
CA THR A 94 -31.90 -8.29 59.61
C THR A 94 -32.33 -6.96 59.02
N LEU A 95 -31.39 -6.02 58.97
CA LEU A 95 -31.53 -4.72 58.34
C LEU A 95 -30.80 -4.73 57.00
N ILE A 96 -31.47 -4.25 55.94
CA ILE A 96 -30.86 -3.96 54.65
C ILE A 96 -30.62 -2.45 54.58
N ILE A 97 -29.37 -2.07 54.37
CA ILE A 97 -28.94 -0.68 54.23
C ILE A 97 -28.64 -0.42 52.76
N ASN A 98 -29.47 0.38 52.11
CA ASN A 98 -29.27 0.79 50.72
C ASN A 98 -28.57 2.15 50.69
N GLY A 99 -27.28 2.17 50.36
CA GLY A 99 -26.44 3.37 50.29
C GLY A 99 -26.93 4.43 49.30
N SER A 100 -27.67 4.04 48.26
CA SER A 100 -28.28 5.00 47.32
C SER A 100 -29.50 5.73 47.88
N ALA A 101 -30.18 5.14 48.87
CA ALA A 101 -31.38 5.68 49.52
C ALA A 101 -31.10 6.37 50.87
N LEU A 102 -29.86 6.26 51.38
CA LEU A 102 -29.41 7.01 52.55
C LEU A 102 -29.33 8.51 52.23
N GLN A 103 -29.83 9.35 53.15
CA GLN A 103 -29.81 10.82 53.01
C GLN A 103 -28.56 11.46 53.64
N GLY A 104 -27.73 10.68 54.34
CA GLY A 104 -26.53 11.10 55.05
C GLY A 104 -26.05 9.99 56.00
N ASP A 105 -25.16 10.34 56.93
CA ASP A 105 -24.73 9.43 58.00
C ASP A 105 -25.92 9.04 58.90
N VAL A 106 -25.89 7.80 59.41
CA VAL A 106 -26.91 7.30 60.34
C VAL A 106 -26.27 7.05 61.69
N LEU A 107 -26.71 7.80 62.70
CA LEU A 107 -26.30 7.67 64.09
C LEU A 107 -27.51 7.36 64.97
N GLY A 108 -27.53 6.18 65.58
CA GLY A 108 -28.60 5.72 66.46
C GLY A 108 -29.55 4.70 65.83
N GLY A 109 -30.44 4.14 66.66
CA GLY A 109 -31.33 3.05 66.25
C GLY A 109 -30.60 1.70 66.04
N PRO A 110 -31.28 0.67 65.49
CA PRO A 110 -32.69 0.66 65.10
C PRO A 110 -33.62 0.80 66.30
N ILE A 111 -34.72 1.54 66.18
CA ILE A 111 -35.76 1.60 67.23
C ILE A 111 -36.87 0.63 66.84
N LEU A 112 -37.14 -0.36 67.69
CA LEU A 112 -38.26 -1.28 67.51
C LEU A 112 -39.42 -0.91 68.42
N CYS A 113 -40.63 -0.90 67.88
CA CYS A 113 -41.88 -0.60 68.57
C CYS A 113 -42.84 -1.80 68.49
N GLN A 114 -43.63 -2.02 69.55
CA GLN A 114 -44.66 -3.07 69.57
C GLN A 114 -45.80 -2.75 68.60
N GLN A 115 -46.28 -3.76 67.86
CA GLN A 115 -47.43 -3.63 66.98
C GLN A 115 -48.67 -3.21 67.78
N GLY A 116 -49.33 -2.14 67.31
CA GLY A 116 -50.53 -1.58 67.96
C GLY A 116 -50.25 -0.69 69.18
N ASN A 117 -48.99 -0.52 69.59
CA ASN A 117 -48.61 0.38 70.69
C ASN A 117 -47.32 1.17 70.35
N SER A 118 -47.51 2.37 69.80
CA SER A 118 -46.43 3.28 69.39
C SER A 118 -45.67 3.93 70.53
N LEU A 119 -46.13 3.77 71.78
CA LEU A 119 -45.45 4.27 72.99
C LEU A 119 -44.48 3.23 73.58
N MET A 120 -44.60 1.96 73.19
CA MET A 120 -43.73 0.88 73.64
C MET A 120 -42.62 0.62 72.63
N CYS A 121 -41.58 1.45 72.67
CA CYS A 121 -40.42 1.37 71.79
C CYS A 121 -39.12 1.31 72.58
N TYR A 122 -38.18 0.46 72.14
CA TYR A 122 -36.84 0.40 72.71
C TYR A 122 -35.78 0.52 71.63
N ARG A 123 -34.64 1.07 72.02
CA ARG A 123 -33.43 1.21 71.21
C ARG A 123 -32.31 0.35 71.80
N PRO A 124 -31.30 -0.05 71.01
CA PRO A 124 -30.09 -0.70 71.51
C PRO A 124 -29.34 0.15 72.55
N SER A 125 -28.46 -0.51 73.32
CA SER A 125 -27.46 0.17 74.13
C SER A 125 -26.52 1.01 73.24
N GLU A 126 -25.81 1.97 73.84
CA GLU A 126 -24.97 2.92 73.10
C GLU A 126 -23.94 2.24 72.18
N GLY A 127 -23.34 1.13 72.62
CA GLY A 127 -22.39 0.34 71.83
C GLY A 127 -23.01 -0.56 70.75
N ALA A 128 -24.33 -0.70 70.73
CA ALA A 128 -25.06 -1.53 69.77
C ALA A 128 -25.88 -0.70 68.76
N GLN A 129 -25.79 0.63 68.83
CA GLN A 129 -26.47 1.50 67.88
C GLN A 129 -25.80 1.48 66.51
N LEU A 130 -26.59 1.74 65.46
CA LEU A 130 -26.05 1.96 64.12
C LEU A 130 -25.18 3.22 64.10
N ARG A 131 -23.97 3.08 63.55
CA ARG A 131 -23.04 4.15 63.20
C ARG A 131 -22.61 3.93 61.75
N ILE A 132 -23.39 4.46 60.83
CA ILE A 132 -23.16 4.29 59.40
C ILE A 132 -22.62 5.60 58.84
N ARG A 133 -21.41 5.54 58.27
CA ARG A 133 -20.82 6.66 57.52
C ARG A 133 -21.12 6.49 56.03
N LEU A 134 -21.78 7.47 55.43
CA LEU A 134 -22.05 7.48 53.99
C LEU A 134 -20.85 8.10 53.26
N THR A 135 -20.29 7.37 52.31
CA THR A 135 -19.18 7.84 51.46
C THR A 135 -19.63 7.92 50.01
N ASP A 136 -19.03 8.83 49.26
CA ASP A 136 -19.14 8.81 47.80
C ASP A 136 -18.26 7.67 47.22
N GLN A 137 -18.62 7.15 46.04
CA GLN A 137 -17.86 6.08 45.38
C GLN A 137 -16.40 6.53 45.11
N PRO A 138 -15.39 5.64 45.19
CA PRO A 138 -14.00 6.00 44.90
C PRO A 138 -13.85 6.66 43.51
N PRO A 139 -12.96 7.66 43.38
CA PRO A 139 -12.74 8.35 42.11
C PRO A 139 -12.23 7.38 41.05
N VAL A 140 -12.89 7.36 39.90
CA VAL A 140 -12.41 6.61 38.73
C VAL A 140 -11.29 7.43 38.09
N ILE A 141 -10.07 6.88 38.07
CA ILE A 141 -8.94 7.49 37.37
C ILE A 141 -9.14 7.28 35.87
N ARG A 142 -9.02 8.37 35.11
CA ARG A 142 -9.09 8.36 33.64
C ARG A 142 -7.89 9.09 33.05
N TYR A 143 -7.41 8.56 31.93
CA TYR A 143 -6.34 9.15 31.16
C TYR A 143 -6.86 9.64 29.80
N SER A 144 -6.26 10.71 29.29
CA SER A 144 -6.53 11.25 27.97
C SER A 144 -5.59 10.62 26.95
N VAL A 145 -6.16 10.10 25.86
CA VAL A 145 -5.41 9.60 24.70
C VAL A 145 -5.76 10.45 23.50
N LEU A 146 -4.80 11.17 22.96
CA LEU A 146 -4.95 11.97 21.75
C LEU A 146 -4.50 11.15 20.54
N SER A 147 -5.38 10.91 19.57
CA SER A 147 -5.02 10.28 18.31
C SER A 147 -4.96 11.29 17.16
N VAL A 148 -3.83 11.28 16.45
CA VAL A 148 -3.54 12.20 15.34
C VAL A 148 -3.17 11.39 14.10
N ALA A 149 -3.74 11.76 12.96
CA ALA A 149 -3.30 11.25 11.66
C ALA A 149 -2.48 12.33 10.95
N GLY A 150 -1.35 11.93 10.38
CA GLY A 150 -0.61 12.74 9.42
C GLY A 150 -1.40 12.93 8.12
N ALA A 151 -0.84 13.68 7.19
CA ALA A 151 -1.43 13.87 5.87
C ALA A 151 -1.61 12.53 5.12
N ASN A 152 -2.53 12.49 4.16
CA ASN A 152 -2.78 11.35 3.27
C ASN A 152 -3.36 10.10 3.92
N GLY A 153 -4.04 10.24 5.06
CA GLY A 153 -4.88 9.19 5.64
C GLY A 153 -5.67 9.69 6.85
N ALA A 154 -6.27 8.75 7.57
CA ALA A 154 -7.04 8.99 8.78
C ALA A 154 -6.77 7.92 9.84
N ILE A 155 -7.05 8.24 11.11
CA ILE A 155 -6.96 7.32 12.26
C ILE A 155 -8.33 7.21 12.93
N THR A 156 -8.70 6.03 13.43
CA THR A 156 -9.94 5.79 14.17
C THR A 156 -9.63 5.02 15.47
N PRO A 157 -10.09 5.48 16.64
CA PRO A 157 -10.76 6.76 16.89
C PRO A 157 -9.83 7.95 16.63
N ALA A 158 -10.38 9.12 16.26
CA ALA A 158 -9.62 10.36 16.04
C ALA A 158 -9.84 11.36 17.19
N GLY A 159 -8.83 12.16 17.51
CA GLY A 159 -8.90 13.22 18.51
C GLY A 159 -8.78 12.73 19.96
N PRO A 160 -9.08 13.59 20.94
CA PRO A 160 -8.92 13.24 22.36
C PRO A 160 -10.02 12.30 22.84
N LEU A 161 -9.63 11.19 23.47
CA LEU A 161 -10.51 10.23 24.14
C LEU A 161 -10.16 10.12 25.62
N LEU A 162 -11.16 9.95 26.49
CA LEU A 162 -10.96 9.64 27.90
C LEU A 162 -11.23 8.16 28.15
N VAL A 163 -10.26 7.46 28.73
CA VAL A 163 -10.33 6.02 29.00
C VAL A 163 -10.03 5.75 30.47
N ASN A 164 -10.60 4.67 31.02
CA ASN A 164 -10.31 4.27 32.40
C ASN A 164 -8.88 3.75 32.52
N GLU A 165 -8.26 3.95 33.68
CA GLU A 165 -6.97 3.35 34.03
C GLU A 165 -6.97 1.83 33.80
N GLY A 166 -5.87 1.31 33.26
CA GLY A 166 -5.65 -0.11 32.97
C GLY A 166 -6.38 -0.66 31.75
N SER A 167 -7.21 0.14 31.08
CA SER A 167 -7.86 -0.25 29.83
C SER A 167 -6.89 -0.30 28.64
N SER A 168 -7.34 -0.89 27.53
CA SER A 168 -6.62 -0.91 26.26
C SER A 168 -7.46 -0.24 25.16
N LEU A 169 -6.80 0.36 24.18
CA LEU A 169 -7.44 1.00 23.04
C LEU A 169 -6.81 0.52 21.72
N ALA A 170 -7.66 0.12 20.77
CA ALA A 170 -7.24 -0.24 19.42
C ALA A 170 -7.45 0.93 18.48
N PHE A 171 -6.49 1.13 17.57
CA PHE A 171 -6.52 2.13 16.53
C PHE A 171 -6.48 1.46 15.17
N THR A 172 -7.22 2.04 14.23
CA THR A 172 -7.20 1.65 12.82
C THR A 172 -6.83 2.86 11.99
N ALA A 173 -5.84 2.70 11.13
CA ALA A 173 -5.45 3.68 10.14
C ALA A 173 -6.11 3.36 8.78
N THR A 174 -6.60 4.40 8.12
CA THR A 174 -7.18 4.33 6.78
C THR A 174 -6.36 5.23 5.86
N PRO A 175 -5.38 4.69 5.12
CA PRO A 175 -4.62 5.45 4.12
C PRO A 175 -5.53 5.95 2.99
N ASN A 176 -5.17 7.09 2.39
CA ASN A 176 -5.74 7.49 1.10
C ASN A 176 -5.23 6.60 -0.04
N ALA A 177 -5.87 6.66 -1.20
CA ALA A 177 -5.44 5.92 -2.39
C ALA A 177 -3.97 6.23 -2.75
N ASN A 178 -3.20 5.20 -3.11
CA ASN A 178 -1.75 5.24 -3.42
C ASN A 178 -0.81 5.52 -2.23
N PHE A 179 -1.35 5.55 -1.01
CA PHE A 179 -0.55 5.66 0.22
C PHE A 179 -0.71 4.39 1.06
N GLY A 180 0.32 4.09 1.84
CA GLY A 180 0.25 3.10 2.91
C GLY A 180 0.60 3.73 4.26
N VAL A 181 0.33 3.00 5.33
CA VAL A 181 0.83 3.38 6.66
C VAL A 181 2.35 3.31 6.64
N ASP A 182 3.00 4.40 7.02
CA ASP A 182 4.44 4.48 7.14
C ASP A 182 4.86 4.05 8.55
N GLN A 183 4.48 4.83 9.56
CA GLN A 183 4.83 4.54 10.96
C GLN A 183 3.71 4.91 11.94
N TRP A 184 3.67 4.19 13.06
CA TRP A 184 2.92 4.55 14.25
C TRP A 184 3.88 5.06 15.32
N PHE A 185 3.46 6.12 16.01
CA PHE A 185 4.19 6.75 17.10
C PHE A 185 3.36 6.72 18.38
N LEU A 186 4.03 6.46 19.51
CA LEU A 186 3.51 6.67 20.85
C LEU A 186 4.39 7.71 21.55
N ASP A 187 3.78 8.83 21.94
CA ASP A 187 4.44 9.94 22.62
C ASP A 187 5.72 10.42 21.89
N GLY A 188 5.65 10.45 20.55
CA GLY A 188 6.74 10.87 19.66
C GLY A 188 7.78 9.80 19.31
N ASN A 189 7.67 8.58 19.84
CA ASN A 189 8.57 7.47 19.53
C ASN A 189 7.91 6.47 18.58
N VAL A 190 8.66 5.99 17.58
CA VAL A 190 8.18 4.94 16.66
C VAL A 190 7.94 3.65 17.45
N VAL A 191 6.74 3.10 17.33
CA VAL A 191 6.32 1.84 17.98
C VAL A 191 5.98 0.73 16.99
N GLN A 192 5.66 1.07 15.75
CA GLN A 192 5.36 0.11 14.69
C GLN A 192 5.64 0.74 13.32
N ASN A 193 6.22 -0.03 12.39
CA ASN A 193 6.35 0.35 10.98
C ASN A 193 5.24 -0.35 10.19
N GLY A 194 4.49 0.39 9.39
CA GLY A 194 3.36 -0.14 8.63
C GLY A 194 2.23 -0.71 9.50
N GLY A 195 1.37 -1.50 8.86
CA GLY A 195 0.19 -2.12 9.46
C GLY A 195 -0.97 -1.16 9.67
N VAL A 196 -2.18 -1.55 9.25
CA VAL A 196 -3.38 -0.71 9.35
C VAL A 196 -3.98 -0.66 10.76
N SER A 197 -3.42 -1.38 11.73
CA SER A 197 -3.88 -1.38 13.12
C SER A 197 -2.73 -1.29 14.11
N TYR A 198 -3.01 -0.67 15.25
CA TYR A 198 -2.12 -0.58 16.40
C TYR A 198 -2.92 -0.69 17.69
N GLN A 199 -2.39 -1.39 18.70
CA GLN A 199 -3.07 -1.59 19.98
C GLN A 199 -2.23 -1.02 21.13
N LEU A 200 -2.78 0.00 21.80
CA LEU A 200 -2.22 0.52 23.04
C LEU A 200 -2.82 -0.25 24.21
N ASN A 201 -1.97 -0.93 24.99
CA ASN A 201 -2.40 -1.78 26.09
C ASN A 201 -2.08 -1.17 27.45
N ASN A 202 -2.92 -1.46 28.44
CA ASN A 202 -2.69 -1.10 29.84
C ASN A 202 -2.35 0.39 30.04
N ILE A 203 -3.33 1.26 29.80
CA ILE A 203 -3.15 2.71 29.82
C ILE A 203 -3.04 3.21 31.28
N GLN A 204 -1.86 3.73 31.62
CA GLN A 204 -1.48 4.18 32.97
C GLN A 204 -1.10 5.68 33.01
N ALA A 205 -1.18 6.37 31.88
CA ALA A 205 -0.88 7.80 31.75
C ALA A 205 -1.60 8.39 30.52
N ASN A 206 -1.54 9.71 30.38
CA ASN A 206 -1.96 10.35 29.14
C ASN A 206 -1.00 9.99 28.01
N HIS A 207 -1.53 9.76 26.81
CA HIS A 207 -0.73 9.39 25.64
C HIS A 207 -1.15 10.17 24.40
N THR A 208 -0.20 10.33 23.48
CA THR A 208 -0.46 10.73 22.09
C THR A 208 -0.09 9.58 21.17
N VAL A 209 -1.04 9.16 20.34
CA VAL A 209 -0.84 8.16 19.29
C VAL A 209 -0.91 8.87 17.95
N GLU A 210 0.16 8.80 17.17
CA GLU A 210 0.21 9.39 15.84
C GLU A 210 0.45 8.30 14.78
N VAL A 211 -0.15 8.45 13.61
CA VAL A 211 0.13 7.60 12.45
C VAL A 211 0.48 8.46 11.24
N THR A 212 1.54 8.09 10.53
CA THR A 212 1.97 8.76 9.30
C THR A 212 1.70 7.87 8.08
N PHE A 213 1.54 8.52 6.93
CA PHE A 213 1.29 7.86 5.65
C PHE A 213 2.29 8.34 4.62
N ASN A 214 2.77 7.42 3.79
CA ASN A 214 3.72 7.74 2.74
C ASN A 214 3.40 6.95 1.46
N GLN A 215 3.93 7.42 0.34
CA GLN A 215 3.57 6.95 -0.98
C GLN A 215 4.19 5.58 -1.26
N THR A 216 3.40 4.70 -1.86
CA THR A 216 3.90 3.48 -2.51
C THR A 216 3.96 3.73 -4.00
N THR A 217 5.12 3.54 -4.60
CA THR A 217 5.33 3.85 -6.03
C THR A 217 5.96 2.65 -6.69
N LEU A 218 5.22 2.01 -7.60
CA LEU A 218 5.77 1.01 -8.50
C LEU A 218 6.38 1.73 -9.69
N SER A 219 7.59 1.36 -10.08
CA SER A 219 8.31 1.95 -11.21
C SER A 219 8.87 0.82 -12.07
N PRO A 220 8.47 0.73 -13.35
CA PRO A 220 9.04 -0.24 -14.25
C PRO A 220 10.42 0.24 -14.70
N LEU A 221 11.37 -0.68 -14.87
CA LEU A 221 12.69 -0.34 -15.40
C LEU A 221 12.63 -0.01 -16.91
N THR A 222 11.64 -0.54 -17.62
CA THR A 222 11.32 -0.19 -19.01
C THR A 222 9.81 -0.01 -19.20
N GLN A 223 9.43 1.00 -19.97
CA GLN A 223 8.03 1.30 -20.31
C GLN A 223 7.56 0.53 -21.55
N ASP A 224 8.48 0.21 -22.45
CA ASP A 224 8.25 -0.50 -23.71
C ASP A 224 9.24 -1.66 -23.82
N LEU A 225 8.72 -2.88 -24.00
CA LEU A 225 9.52 -4.09 -24.12
C LEU A 225 9.22 -4.79 -25.44
N VAL A 226 10.27 -5.02 -26.23
CA VAL A 226 10.17 -5.64 -27.55
C VAL A 226 10.90 -6.97 -27.56
N LEU A 227 10.21 -7.99 -28.03
CA LEU A 227 10.71 -9.36 -28.18
C LEU A 227 10.64 -9.76 -29.65
N SER A 228 11.47 -10.69 -30.08
CA SER A 228 11.26 -11.38 -31.36
C SER A 228 10.35 -12.60 -31.16
N ILE A 229 9.63 -12.99 -32.21
CA ILE A 229 8.97 -14.30 -32.25
C ILE A 229 9.99 -15.43 -32.09
N ASN A 230 9.54 -16.57 -31.54
CA ASN A 230 10.29 -17.81 -31.53
C ASN A 230 10.00 -18.60 -32.83
N SER A 231 10.94 -18.56 -33.76
CA SER A 231 10.83 -19.24 -35.06
C SER A 231 11.29 -20.69 -34.95
N THR A 232 10.35 -21.60 -34.73
CA THR A 232 10.64 -23.04 -34.65
C THR A 232 10.59 -23.72 -36.04
N PRO A 233 11.22 -24.90 -36.22
CA PRO A 233 11.15 -25.67 -37.46
C PRO A 233 9.69 -25.92 -37.92
N PRO A 234 9.42 -26.00 -39.24
CA PRO A 234 10.37 -26.03 -40.36
C PRO A 234 10.77 -24.65 -40.91
N THR A 235 10.20 -23.55 -40.39
CA THR A 235 10.44 -22.17 -40.88
C THR A 235 11.47 -21.41 -40.02
N SER A 236 12.34 -22.13 -39.31
CA SER A 236 13.26 -21.57 -38.32
C SER A 236 14.21 -20.56 -38.93
N ASP A 237 14.18 -19.34 -38.41
CA ASP A 237 15.18 -18.30 -38.68
C ASP A 237 16.13 -18.19 -37.48
N PRO A 238 17.45 -18.36 -37.67
CA PRO A 238 18.42 -18.36 -36.56
C PRO A 238 18.46 -17.08 -35.73
N ALA A 239 18.02 -15.93 -36.27
CA ALA A 239 17.99 -14.67 -35.55
C ALA A 239 16.67 -14.43 -34.79
N LEU A 240 15.61 -15.18 -35.11
CA LEU A 240 14.32 -15.13 -34.42
C LEU A 240 14.26 -16.27 -33.38
N VAL A 241 15.16 -16.21 -32.41
CA VAL A 241 15.29 -17.23 -31.35
C VAL A 241 14.11 -17.15 -30.39
N GLY A 242 13.64 -15.94 -30.09
CA GLY A 242 12.56 -15.72 -29.14
C GLY A 242 13.03 -15.93 -27.70
N ASN A 243 14.18 -15.34 -27.36
CA ASN A 243 14.71 -15.39 -26.00
C ASN A 243 13.73 -14.69 -25.02
N PRO A 244 13.47 -15.27 -23.84
CA PRO A 244 12.62 -14.63 -22.84
C PRO A 244 13.17 -13.29 -22.36
N ARG A 245 12.27 -12.32 -22.14
CA ARG A 245 12.59 -10.99 -21.60
C ARG A 245 11.92 -10.76 -20.25
N ILE A 246 12.49 -9.87 -19.46
CA ILE A 246 12.09 -9.58 -18.09
C ILE A 246 11.53 -8.16 -18.01
N ILE A 247 10.30 -8.04 -17.52
CA ILE A 247 9.77 -6.79 -16.98
C ILE A 247 10.18 -6.74 -15.51
N ARG A 248 11.03 -5.78 -15.15
CA ARG A 248 11.45 -5.55 -13.77
C ARG A 248 10.72 -4.35 -13.19
N ILE A 249 10.06 -4.56 -12.06
CA ILE A 249 9.36 -3.52 -11.29
C ILE A 249 10.15 -3.28 -10.02
N GLN A 250 10.39 -2.01 -9.70
CA GLN A 250 10.90 -1.58 -8.41
C GLN A 250 9.82 -0.87 -7.61
N ASN A 251 9.72 -1.15 -6.31
CA ASN A 251 9.03 -0.24 -5.40
C ASN A 251 9.98 0.90 -5.03
N THR A 252 9.80 2.06 -5.65
CA THR A 252 10.59 3.27 -5.38
C THR A 252 10.02 4.12 -4.25
N GLY A 253 8.87 3.73 -3.71
CA GLY A 253 8.27 4.33 -2.51
C GLY A 253 8.97 3.88 -1.22
N THR A 254 8.57 4.50 -0.10
CA THR A 254 9.10 4.19 1.23
C THR A 254 8.25 3.19 2.01
N VAL A 255 7.05 2.87 1.49
CA VAL A 255 6.13 1.91 2.09
C VAL A 255 6.06 0.67 1.21
N ASP A 256 5.94 -0.50 1.83
CA ASP A 256 5.81 -1.77 1.14
C ASP A 256 4.52 -1.81 0.30
N ALA A 257 4.63 -2.26 -0.96
CA ALA A 257 3.48 -2.48 -1.82
C ALA A 257 2.79 -3.79 -1.43
N GLN A 258 1.48 -3.74 -1.20
CA GLN A 258 0.70 -4.85 -0.70
C GLN A 258 -0.13 -5.48 -1.81
N ASN A 259 -0.23 -6.82 -1.78
CA ASN A 259 -0.96 -7.59 -2.78
C ASN A 259 -0.60 -7.17 -4.21
N VAL A 260 0.69 -7.06 -4.50
CA VAL A 260 1.19 -6.90 -5.85
C VAL A 260 0.62 -8.04 -6.70
N GLN A 261 0.09 -7.73 -7.86
CA GLN A 261 -0.45 -8.68 -8.82
C GLN A 261 -0.07 -8.24 -10.25
N VAL A 262 -0.06 -9.20 -11.15
CA VAL A 262 0.05 -8.95 -12.60
C VAL A 262 -1.29 -9.31 -13.22
N SER A 263 -1.93 -8.35 -13.88
CA SER A 263 -3.23 -8.55 -14.51
C SER A 263 -3.14 -9.57 -15.66
N PRO A 264 -4.18 -10.37 -15.90
CA PRO A 264 -4.20 -11.31 -17.01
C PRO A 264 -4.17 -10.57 -18.35
N THR A 265 -3.19 -10.90 -19.19
CA THR A 265 -3.00 -10.31 -20.52
C THR A 265 -3.14 -11.35 -21.62
N ALA A 266 -3.91 -11.02 -22.66
CA ALA A 266 -4.01 -11.87 -23.85
C ALA A 266 -2.84 -11.59 -24.80
N PHE A 267 -1.76 -12.36 -24.65
CA PHE A 267 -0.64 -12.34 -25.60
C PHE A 267 -0.95 -13.11 -26.90
N PRO A 268 -0.21 -12.85 -27.99
CA PRO A 268 -0.27 -13.66 -29.20
C PRO A 268 -0.06 -15.15 -28.92
N ALA A 269 -0.64 -16.02 -29.77
CA ALA A 269 -0.62 -17.46 -29.55
C ALA A 269 0.80 -18.02 -29.38
N GLY A 270 1.00 -18.80 -28.31
CA GLY A 270 2.27 -19.42 -27.92
C GLY A 270 3.16 -18.55 -27.03
N THR A 271 2.87 -17.26 -26.86
CA THR A 271 3.56 -16.39 -25.91
C THR A 271 2.99 -16.58 -24.51
N SER A 272 3.85 -16.60 -23.50
CA SER A 272 3.46 -16.85 -22.11
C SER A 272 4.13 -15.88 -21.13
N ILE A 273 3.42 -15.60 -20.03
CA ILE A 273 4.01 -14.99 -18.84
C ILE A 273 4.40 -16.12 -17.88
N THR A 274 5.66 -16.18 -17.49
CA THR A 274 6.21 -17.20 -16.57
C THR A 274 7.06 -16.55 -15.48
N SER A 275 7.37 -17.30 -14.42
CA SER A 275 8.29 -16.89 -13.35
C SER A 275 7.99 -15.49 -12.76
N ASN A 276 6.71 -15.24 -12.46
CA ASN A 276 6.23 -13.98 -11.90
C ASN A 276 6.54 -13.91 -10.39
N THR A 277 7.53 -13.12 -10.02
CA THR A 277 7.83 -12.81 -8.60
C THR A 277 7.10 -11.57 -8.11
N CYS A 278 6.41 -10.83 -8.99
CA CYS A 278 5.54 -9.71 -8.65
C CYS A 278 4.19 -10.20 -8.12
N THR A 279 4.22 -10.89 -6.97
CA THR A 279 3.04 -11.34 -6.23
C THR A 279 3.21 -11.08 -4.73
N GLY A 280 2.13 -10.74 -4.04
CA GLY A 280 2.15 -10.54 -2.59
C GLY A 280 2.79 -9.21 -2.18
N THR A 281 3.68 -9.20 -1.19
CA THR A 281 4.28 -7.95 -0.70
C THR A 281 5.60 -7.66 -1.42
N LEU A 282 5.74 -6.45 -1.97
CA LEU A 282 7.01 -5.93 -2.51
C LEU A 282 7.54 -4.82 -1.61
N ASN A 283 8.58 -5.15 -0.84
CA ASN A 283 9.15 -4.24 0.14
C ASN A 283 9.67 -2.93 -0.50
N ALA A 284 9.70 -1.85 0.27
CA ALA A 284 10.30 -0.59 -0.14
C ALA A 284 11.75 -0.79 -0.66
N GLY A 285 12.05 -0.23 -1.83
CA GLY A 285 13.34 -0.35 -2.52
C GLY A 285 13.60 -1.68 -3.23
N ALA A 286 12.79 -2.72 -2.97
CA ALA A 286 12.96 -4.04 -3.58
C ALA A 286 12.43 -4.08 -5.03
N THR A 287 12.85 -5.12 -5.75
CA THR A 287 12.43 -5.38 -7.13
C THR A 287 11.75 -6.74 -7.26
N CYS A 288 10.81 -6.84 -8.19
CA CYS A 288 10.27 -8.11 -8.67
C CYS A 288 10.32 -8.15 -10.19
N ASP A 289 10.29 -9.37 -10.71
CA ASP A 289 10.46 -9.69 -12.12
C ASP A 289 9.27 -10.50 -12.66
N VAL A 290 8.89 -10.19 -13.89
CA VAL A 290 7.92 -10.94 -14.71
C VAL A 290 8.64 -11.37 -15.99
N THR A 291 8.66 -12.68 -16.29
CA THR A 291 9.33 -13.18 -17.51
C THR A 291 8.31 -13.41 -18.62
N ILE A 292 8.53 -12.79 -19.78
CA ILE A 292 7.75 -13.00 -21.00
C ILE A 292 8.54 -13.94 -21.91
N THR A 293 7.96 -15.08 -22.26
CA THR A 293 8.53 -16.06 -23.18
C THR A 293 7.73 -16.03 -24.48
N PRO A 294 8.32 -15.55 -25.60
CA PRO A 294 7.59 -15.38 -26.86
C PRO A 294 7.32 -16.71 -27.57
N GLY A 295 6.16 -16.77 -28.22
CA GLY A 295 5.79 -17.84 -29.16
C GLY A 295 6.12 -17.49 -30.60
N GLY A 296 5.64 -18.31 -31.54
CA GLY A 296 5.87 -18.11 -32.98
C GLY A 296 4.95 -17.08 -33.64
N THR A 297 3.99 -16.50 -32.91
CA THR A 297 3.01 -15.54 -33.45
C THR A 297 3.40 -14.12 -33.07
N ALA A 298 3.50 -13.23 -34.05
CA ALA A 298 3.77 -11.81 -33.81
C ALA A 298 2.53 -11.07 -33.26
N SER A 299 2.75 -9.94 -32.61
CA SER A 299 1.69 -9.02 -32.18
C SER A 299 0.80 -8.60 -33.34
N SER A 300 -0.49 -8.48 -33.08
CA SER A 300 -1.45 -8.05 -34.11
C SER A 300 -1.43 -6.55 -34.32
N ASN A 301 -1.85 -6.10 -35.50
CA ASN A 301 -2.21 -4.72 -35.77
C ASN A 301 -3.64 -4.41 -35.29
N VAL A 302 -4.11 -3.19 -35.54
CA VAL A 302 -5.45 -2.70 -35.15
C VAL A 302 -6.61 -3.50 -35.76
N SER A 303 -6.36 -4.27 -36.82
CA SER A 303 -7.32 -5.14 -37.48
C SER A 303 -7.17 -6.61 -37.07
N ALA A 304 -6.54 -6.87 -35.92
CA ALA A 304 -6.29 -8.21 -35.36
C ALA A 304 -5.48 -9.16 -36.26
N THR A 305 -4.70 -8.61 -37.21
CA THR A 305 -3.81 -9.38 -38.10
C THR A 305 -2.37 -9.27 -37.64
N ALA A 306 -1.61 -10.36 -37.59
CA ALA A 306 -0.20 -10.35 -37.15
C ALA A 306 0.62 -9.30 -37.93
N CYS A 307 1.45 -8.53 -37.24
CA CYS A 307 2.14 -7.36 -37.81
C CYS A 307 3.11 -7.71 -38.95
N ASN A 308 3.58 -8.95 -38.99
CA ASN A 308 4.46 -9.51 -40.01
C ASN A 308 3.71 -10.10 -41.23
N THR A 309 2.40 -9.84 -41.35
CA THR A 309 1.60 -10.22 -42.53
C THR A 309 1.76 -9.18 -43.63
N ALA A 310 1.97 -9.61 -44.88
CA ALA A 310 2.16 -8.72 -46.04
C ALA A 310 1.06 -7.64 -46.14
N PRO A 311 1.42 -6.36 -46.34
CA PRO A 311 2.77 -5.85 -46.62
C PRO A 311 3.66 -5.57 -45.38
N GLY A 312 3.17 -5.88 -44.19
CA GLY A 312 3.74 -5.49 -42.91
C GLY A 312 2.98 -4.30 -42.32
N SER A 313 2.83 -4.27 -40.99
CA SER A 313 2.04 -3.24 -40.29
C SER A 313 2.59 -2.93 -38.90
N VAL A 314 2.14 -1.83 -38.30
CA VAL A 314 2.50 -1.45 -36.92
C VAL A 314 1.83 -2.42 -35.94
N ALA A 315 2.62 -2.94 -35.01
CA ALA A 315 2.11 -3.79 -33.93
C ALA A 315 1.31 -2.95 -32.91
N VAL A 316 0.19 -3.49 -32.46
CA VAL A 316 -0.50 -3.03 -31.26
C VAL A 316 0.13 -3.77 -30.07
N PRO A 317 0.73 -3.06 -29.10
CA PRO A 317 1.36 -3.71 -27.96
C PRO A 317 0.31 -4.37 -27.06
N THR A 318 0.67 -5.52 -26.48
CA THR A 318 -0.05 -6.10 -25.34
C THR A 318 0.34 -5.32 -24.10
N ILE A 319 -0.63 -4.77 -23.37
CA ILE A 319 -0.39 -4.04 -22.12
C ILE A 319 -0.29 -5.04 -20.97
N VAL A 320 0.82 -5.04 -20.24
CA VAL A 320 0.99 -5.75 -18.98
C VAL A 320 0.83 -4.78 -17.82
N THR A 321 -0.22 -4.94 -17.05
CA THR A 321 -0.53 -4.09 -15.89
C THR A 321 -0.07 -4.75 -14.60
N ILE A 322 0.75 -4.05 -13.83
CA ILE A 322 1.16 -4.44 -12.48
C ILE A 322 0.39 -3.54 -11.52
N SER A 323 -0.33 -4.13 -10.58
CA SER A 323 -1.12 -3.41 -9.58
C SER A 323 -0.74 -3.83 -8.17
N ALA A 324 -1.07 -2.98 -7.19
CA ALA A 324 -1.01 -3.26 -5.76
C ALA A 324 -2.16 -2.52 -5.08
N ASP A 325 -2.59 -2.97 -3.90
CA ASP A 325 -3.75 -2.38 -3.21
C ASP A 325 -3.51 -0.92 -2.77
N ASN A 326 -2.25 -0.58 -2.49
CA ASN A 326 -1.82 0.72 -1.97
C ASN A 326 -0.92 1.50 -2.94
N ALA A 327 -0.86 1.12 -4.23
CA ALA A 327 -0.09 1.84 -5.25
C ALA A 327 -0.90 2.03 -6.53
N ALA A 328 -0.59 3.07 -7.29
CA ALA A 328 -1.16 3.25 -8.62
C ALA A 328 -0.69 2.11 -9.53
N PRO A 329 -1.56 1.54 -10.38
CA PRO A 329 -1.16 0.52 -11.33
C PRO A 329 -0.20 1.11 -12.37
N VAL A 330 0.71 0.28 -12.84
CA VAL A 330 1.70 0.60 -13.87
C VAL A 330 1.45 -0.31 -15.07
N ASP A 331 1.35 0.31 -16.24
CA ASP A 331 1.22 -0.38 -17.51
C ASP A 331 2.57 -0.44 -18.23
N ILE A 332 2.89 -1.58 -18.84
CA ILE A 332 4.09 -1.78 -19.66
C ILE A 332 3.64 -2.30 -21.03
N ASN A 333 4.10 -1.66 -22.10
CA ASN A 333 3.78 -2.08 -23.46
C ASN A 333 4.71 -3.21 -23.87
N VAL A 334 4.16 -4.33 -24.33
CA VAL A 334 4.95 -5.47 -24.82
C VAL A 334 4.60 -5.78 -26.26
N SER A 335 5.60 -5.76 -27.14
CA SER A 335 5.44 -6.09 -28.57
C SER A 335 6.29 -7.28 -28.94
N ILE A 336 5.68 -8.27 -29.62
CA ILE A 336 6.36 -9.46 -30.13
C ILE A 336 6.46 -9.29 -31.65
N LEU A 337 7.67 -9.11 -32.16
CA LEU A 337 7.91 -8.74 -33.55
C LEU A 337 8.45 -9.92 -34.36
N GLY A 338 7.99 -10.01 -35.60
CA GLY A 338 8.62 -10.78 -36.65
C GLY A 338 9.06 -9.86 -37.79
N TYR A 339 9.79 -10.40 -38.76
CA TYR A 339 10.18 -9.62 -39.93
C TYR A 339 8.99 -9.01 -40.66
N GLY A 340 9.11 -7.75 -41.06
CA GLY A 340 8.05 -6.97 -41.70
C GLY A 340 7.09 -6.28 -40.73
N CYS A 341 7.15 -6.55 -39.42
CA CYS A 341 6.49 -5.67 -38.47
C CYS A 341 7.11 -4.27 -38.56
N ILE A 342 6.26 -3.24 -38.54
CA ILE A 342 6.71 -1.86 -38.50
C ILE A 342 7.03 -1.51 -37.05
N TYR A 343 8.28 -1.17 -36.81
CA TYR A 343 8.80 -0.77 -35.51
C TYR A 343 9.69 0.45 -35.71
N GLU A 344 9.48 1.47 -34.87
CA GLU A 344 10.44 2.56 -34.76
C GLU A 344 10.73 3.19 -36.14
N GLY A 345 9.66 3.48 -36.90
CA GLY A 345 9.72 4.14 -38.20
C GLY A 345 10.02 3.27 -39.42
N GLY A 346 10.24 1.96 -39.28
CA GLY A 346 10.58 1.10 -40.43
C GLY A 346 10.16 -0.36 -40.33
N TYR A 347 10.29 -1.10 -41.43
CA TYR A 347 10.05 -2.54 -41.51
C TYR A 347 11.23 -3.32 -40.93
N LEU A 348 11.00 -4.09 -39.86
CA LEU A 348 12.01 -4.95 -39.24
C LEU A 348 12.51 -6.02 -40.22
N PHE A 349 13.81 -6.06 -40.49
CA PHE A 349 14.38 -7.07 -41.41
C PHE A 349 15.59 -7.80 -40.84
N ALA A 350 16.17 -7.32 -39.75
CA ALA A 350 17.23 -8.00 -39.02
C ALA A 350 16.99 -7.83 -37.52
N VAL A 351 17.21 -8.89 -36.75
CA VAL A 351 17.01 -8.92 -35.30
C VAL A 351 18.32 -9.28 -34.62
N ASP A 352 18.61 -8.59 -33.52
CA ASP A 352 19.60 -8.99 -32.52
C ASP A 352 18.86 -9.37 -31.24
N ASP A 353 18.68 -10.68 -31.04
CA ASP A 353 18.04 -11.26 -29.86
C ASP A 353 19.05 -11.59 -28.75
N THR A 354 20.30 -11.10 -28.86
CA THR A 354 21.38 -11.35 -27.88
C THR A 354 21.56 -10.23 -26.86
N THR A 355 20.79 -9.15 -26.97
CA THR A 355 20.74 -8.05 -26.00
C THR A 355 20.40 -8.55 -24.59
N PRO A 356 20.69 -7.78 -23.52
CA PRO A 356 20.33 -8.17 -22.16
C PRO A 356 18.84 -8.49 -22.01
N ASN A 357 18.51 -9.52 -21.23
CA ASN A 357 17.13 -9.97 -21.04
C ASN A 357 16.24 -8.97 -20.28
N THR A 358 16.81 -7.95 -19.63
CA THR A 358 16.07 -6.85 -18.98
C THR A 358 15.73 -5.70 -19.94
N GLY A 359 16.09 -5.80 -21.22
CA GLY A 359 15.79 -4.81 -22.26
C GLY A 359 15.18 -5.45 -23.50
N SER A 360 14.86 -4.61 -24.48
CA SER A 360 14.32 -5.01 -25.77
C SER A 360 15.36 -5.72 -26.66
N ILE A 361 14.90 -6.39 -27.72
CA ILE A 361 15.77 -6.78 -28.83
C ILE A 361 16.40 -5.56 -29.51
N GLY A 362 17.54 -5.76 -30.16
CA GLY A 362 18.09 -4.81 -31.13
C GLY A 362 17.77 -5.25 -32.56
N GLY A 363 18.24 -4.48 -33.55
CA GLY A 363 18.13 -4.90 -34.94
C GLY A 363 18.26 -3.77 -35.95
N LYS A 364 17.70 -4.02 -37.14
CA LYS A 364 17.64 -3.05 -38.23
C LYS A 364 16.26 -3.02 -38.88
N VAL A 365 15.86 -1.81 -39.28
CA VAL A 365 14.60 -1.55 -39.98
C VAL A 365 14.87 -0.85 -41.31
N ALA A 366 14.02 -1.13 -42.31
CA ALA A 366 14.02 -0.43 -43.59
C ALA A 366 12.97 0.67 -43.61
N ALA A 367 13.27 1.80 -44.25
CA ALA A 367 12.32 2.90 -44.40
C ALA A 367 10.99 2.42 -45.01
N LEU A 368 9.88 3.10 -44.72
CA LEU A 368 8.56 2.64 -45.17
C LEU A 368 8.35 2.82 -46.67
N THR A 369 9.05 3.76 -47.29
CA THR A 369 9.01 4.05 -48.71
C THR A 369 10.40 4.11 -49.31
N ASP A 370 10.50 3.89 -50.61
CA ASP A 370 11.73 4.17 -51.34
C ASP A 370 11.99 5.67 -51.40
N GLU A 371 13.26 6.03 -51.48
CA GLU A 371 13.62 7.40 -51.81
C GLU A 371 13.31 7.66 -53.29
N VAL A 372 12.80 8.86 -53.55
CA VAL A 372 12.47 9.37 -54.89
C VAL A 372 13.15 10.72 -55.11
N PRO A 373 13.60 11.05 -56.33
CA PRO A 373 13.66 10.18 -57.52
C PRO A 373 14.74 9.09 -57.40
N ASP A 374 15.10 8.41 -58.49
CA ASP A 374 16.27 7.51 -58.49
C ASP A 374 17.58 8.32 -58.40
N TYR A 375 18.56 7.82 -57.65
CA TYR A 375 19.81 8.52 -57.34
C TYR A 375 21.03 7.87 -58.01
N GLN A 376 21.96 8.69 -58.49
CA GLN A 376 23.30 8.23 -58.87
C GLN A 376 24.06 7.79 -57.61
N TRP A 377 24.91 6.77 -57.75
CA TRP A 377 25.77 6.35 -56.65
C TRP A 377 26.83 7.43 -56.36
N ALA A 378 27.47 7.96 -57.41
CA ALA A 378 28.36 9.11 -57.33
C ALA A 378 28.29 10.01 -58.56
N THR A 379 28.62 11.29 -58.37
CA THR A 379 28.82 12.28 -59.44
C THR A 379 30.30 12.44 -59.82
N VAL A 380 31.20 11.85 -59.04
CA VAL A 380 32.64 11.76 -59.27
C VAL A 380 33.08 10.29 -59.35
N PHE A 381 34.14 10.01 -60.10
CA PHE A 381 34.62 8.65 -60.38
C PHE A 381 35.96 8.37 -59.68
N ASP A 382 35.93 8.28 -58.37
CA ASP A 382 37.06 8.03 -57.50
C ASP A 382 36.93 6.72 -56.72
N ASN A 383 38.05 6.30 -56.12
CA ASN A 383 38.12 5.15 -55.22
C ASN A 383 37.81 5.64 -53.80
N THR A 384 36.81 5.06 -53.16
CA THR A 384 36.35 5.47 -51.83
C THR A 384 36.75 4.42 -50.78
N ALA A 385 36.56 4.74 -49.49
CA ALA A 385 36.73 3.77 -48.42
C ALA A 385 35.47 2.93 -48.17
N ALA A 386 34.39 3.13 -48.93
CA ALA A 386 33.07 2.52 -48.72
C ALA A 386 33.00 1.07 -49.25
N ASN A 387 33.95 0.22 -48.84
CA ASN A 387 34.10 -1.14 -49.37
C ASN A 387 33.47 -2.23 -48.49
N SER A 388 32.88 -1.87 -47.34
CA SER A 388 32.28 -2.86 -46.45
C SER A 388 31.10 -3.54 -47.13
N LEU A 389 31.05 -4.86 -47.08
CA LEU A 389 29.92 -5.62 -47.62
C LEU A 389 28.79 -5.80 -46.60
N LEU A 390 29.07 -5.55 -45.31
CA LEU A 390 28.21 -5.91 -44.18
C LEU A 390 27.73 -4.72 -43.36
N ASP A 391 28.39 -3.57 -43.51
CA ASP A 391 28.17 -2.39 -42.67
C ASP A 391 27.94 -1.15 -43.53
N GLY A 392 26.67 -0.96 -43.89
CA GLY A 392 26.25 0.18 -44.68
C GLY A 392 26.36 1.50 -43.95
N LEU A 393 26.36 1.51 -42.61
CA LEU A 393 26.51 2.73 -41.82
C LEU A 393 27.92 3.27 -41.98
N THR A 394 28.94 2.43 -41.78
CA THR A 394 30.34 2.81 -42.00
C THR A 394 30.58 3.30 -43.43
N ASN A 395 30.03 2.60 -44.44
CA ASN A 395 30.12 3.03 -45.83
C ASN A 395 29.44 4.39 -46.05
N THR A 396 28.21 4.55 -45.57
CA THR A 396 27.45 5.79 -45.74
C THR A 396 28.17 6.97 -45.12
N ASN A 397 28.72 6.80 -43.92
CA ASN A 397 29.52 7.81 -43.24
C ASN A 397 30.76 8.22 -44.06
N ALA A 398 31.44 7.26 -44.70
CA ALA A 398 32.56 7.54 -45.61
C ALA A 398 32.15 8.33 -46.87
N LEU A 399 30.87 8.29 -47.24
CA LEU A 399 30.30 8.95 -48.41
C LEU A 399 29.57 10.28 -48.08
N THR A 400 29.67 10.76 -46.84
CA THR A 400 29.05 12.04 -46.43
C THR A 400 29.79 13.26 -46.98
N ALA A 401 31.09 13.13 -47.27
CA ALA A 401 31.93 14.19 -47.76
C ALA A 401 32.70 13.75 -49.03
N PRO A 402 32.89 14.63 -50.02
CA PRO A 402 32.30 15.98 -50.12
C PRO A 402 30.79 15.97 -50.37
N ILE A 403 30.09 16.99 -49.86
CA ILE A 403 28.63 17.14 -50.04
C ILE A 403 28.30 17.23 -51.54
N GLY A 404 27.29 16.48 -51.98
CA GLY A 404 26.81 16.41 -53.36
C GLY A 404 27.51 15.40 -54.26
N GLN A 405 28.58 14.75 -53.77
CA GLN A 405 29.35 13.79 -54.57
C GLN A 405 28.79 12.37 -54.58
N TYR A 406 28.02 11.99 -53.54
CA TYR A 406 27.51 10.63 -53.38
C TYR A 406 25.99 10.63 -53.07
N PRO A 407 25.15 11.01 -54.05
CA PRO A 407 23.73 11.31 -53.79
C PRO A 407 22.96 10.16 -53.14
N ALA A 408 23.21 8.90 -53.56
CA ALA A 408 22.52 7.73 -53.01
C ALA A 408 22.80 7.50 -51.51
N ALA A 409 24.02 7.74 -51.04
CA ALA A 409 24.36 7.62 -49.63
C ALA A 409 23.88 8.84 -48.84
N GLN A 410 24.06 10.03 -49.42
CA GLN A 410 23.74 11.31 -48.78
C GLN A 410 22.23 11.54 -48.62
N ILE A 411 21.40 11.01 -49.51
CA ILE A 411 19.93 11.08 -49.31
C ILE A 411 19.52 10.31 -48.05
N CYS A 412 20.14 9.15 -47.79
CA CYS A 412 19.87 8.40 -46.57
C CYS A 412 20.46 9.07 -45.34
N PHE A 413 21.71 9.53 -45.40
CA PHE A 413 22.35 10.23 -44.27
C PHE A 413 21.59 11.49 -43.84
N ASN A 414 21.02 12.23 -44.79
CA ASN A 414 20.26 13.45 -44.50
C ASN A 414 18.76 13.18 -44.26
N LYS A 415 18.32 11.92 -44.30
CA LYS A 415 16.90 11.57 -44.16
C LYS A 415 16.44 11.86 -42.75
N ILE A 416 15.32 12.58 -42.66
CA ILE A 416 14.53 12.72 -41.45
C ILE A 416 13.18 12.11 -41.74
N ASP A 417 12.85 11.01 -41.06
CA ASP A 417 11.57 10.32 -41.24
C ASP A 417 11.02 9.92 -39.87
N GLN A 418 9.77 10.30 -39.61
CA GLN A 418 9.10 10.11 -38.31
C GLN A 418 9.92 10.64 -37.11
N GLY A 419 10.73 11.68 -37.31
CA GLY A 419 11.60 12.27 -36.28
C GLY A 419 12.94 11.57 -36.07
N LEU A 420 13.22 10.50 -36.83
CA LEU A 420 14.45 9.71 -36.77
C LEU A 420 15.43 10.21 -37.84
N THR A 421 16.73 10.29 -37.49
CA THR A 421 17.77 10.97 -38.29
C THR A 421 19.00 10.08 -38.56
N ASP A 422 18.97 8.85 -38.07
CA ASP A 422 20.05 7.86 -38.05
C ASP A 422 19.99 6.88 -39.25
N TRP A 423 19.45 7.35 -40.37
CA TRP A 423 19.27 6.55 -41.58
C TRP A 423 20.56 6.47 -42.41
N PHE A 424 20.76 5.33 -43.07
CA PHE A 424 21.92 5.08 -43.92
C PHE A 424 21.60 4.16 -45.10
N LEU A 425 22.47 4.17 -46.11
CA LEU A 425 22.33 3.33 -47.29
C LEU A 425 22.89 1.92 -46.97
N PRO A 426 22.10 0.84 -47.16
CA PRO A 426 22.53 -0.52 -46.80
C PRO A 426 23.75 -0.97 -47.60
N ALA A 427 24.66 -1.72 -46.98
CA ALA A 427 25.70 -2.45 -47.70
C ALA A 427 25.08 -3.61 -48.50
N ILE A 428 25.83 -4.15 -49.46
CA ILE A 428 25.30 -5.14 -50.42
C ILE A 428 24.71 -6.38 -49.73
N CYS A 429 25.27 -6.81 -48.60
CA CYS A 429 24.74 -7.95 -47.85
C CYS A 429 23.61 -7.63 -46.88
N GLU A 430 23.38 -6.35 -46.59
CA GLU A 430 22.15 -5.90 -45.91
C GLU A 430 21.02 -5.75 -46.93
N LEU A 431 21.36 -5.46 -48.18
CA LEU A 431 20.42 -5.30 -49.28
C LEU A 431 19.94 -6.65 -49.84
N GLY A 432 20.85 -7.61 -50.03
CA GLY A 432 20.52 -8.91 -50.61
C GLY A 432 21.60 -9.98 -50.45
N ARG A 433 21.42 -11.09 -51.16
CA ARG A 433 22.39 -12.20 -51.23
C ARG A 433 22.43 -12.79 -52.63
N PHE A 434 23.51 -13.49 -52.95
CA PHE A 434 23.63 -14.22 -54.20
C PHE A 434 22.61 -15.37 -54.28
N VAL A 435 21.77 -15.34 -55.31
CA VAL A 435 20.72 -16.36 -55.55
C VAL A 435 21.09 -17.38 -56.62
N GLY A 436 22.35 -17.39 -57.08
CA GLY A 436 22.81 -18.25 -58.19
C GLY A 436 22.88 -17.55 -59.54
N ILE A 437 22.61 -16.24 -59.61
CA ILE A 437 22.56 -15.46 -60.84
C ILE A 437 23.52 -14.26 -60.73
N ASN A 438 24.26 -13.99 -61.80
CA ASN A 438 25.27 -12.92 -61.92
C ASN A 438 26.46 -13.06 -60.96
N THR A 439 26.76 -12.02 -60.17
CA THR A 439 28.01 -11.91 -59.43
C THR A 439 27.78 -12.16 -57.93
N ASN A 440 28.59 -13.02 -57.32
CA ASN A 440 28.48 -13.30 -55.90
C ASN A 440 29.30 -12.30 -55.07
N ALA A 441 28.63 -11.46 -54.26
CA ALA A 441 29.32 -10.56 -53.34
C ALA A 441 29.87 -11.26 -52.08
N GLY A 442 29.50 -12.52 -51.82
CA GLY A 442 30.01 -13.29 -50.67
C GLY A 442 29.21 -13.11 -49.37
N CYS A 443 27.94 -12.68 -49.46
CA CYS A 443 27.08 -12.40 -48.30
C CYS A 443 26.68 -13.63 -47.47
N GLY A 444 26.78 -14.83 -48.06
CA GLY A 444 26.28 -16.06 -47.46
C GLY A 444 24.75 -16.14 -47.44
N ASN A 445 24.23 -17.29 -47.00
CA ASN A 445 22.79 -17.58 -47.07
C ASN A 445 22.04 -17.35 -45.77
N ALA A 446 22.72 -17.28 -44.62
CA ALA A 446 22.07 -17.22 -43.32
C ALA A 446 21.80 -15.77 -42.83
N ARG A 447 22.33 -14.75 -43.51
CA ARG A 447 22.25 -13.37 -43.03
C ARG A 447 20.92 -12.72 -43.44
N PRO A 448 20.23 -12.04 -42.51
CA PRO A 448 19.04 -11.25 -42.85
C PRO A 448 19.40 -10.10 -43.79
N ASN A 449 18.53 -9.85 -44.77
CA ASN A 449 18.72 -8.79 -45.78
C ASN A 449 17.36 -8.35 -46.37
N LEU A 450 17.29 -7.16 -46.95
CA LEU A 450 16.03 -6.60 -47.47
C LEU A 450 15.37 -7.50 -48.52
N TYR A 451 16.14 -8.05 -49.44
CA TYR A 451 15.61 -8.88 -50.52
C TYR A 451 14.94 -10.16 -50.00
N SER A 452 15.67 -11.03 -49.29
CA SER A 452 15.12 -12.33 -48.88
C SER A 452 14.24 -12.26 -47.64
N THR A 453 14.49 -11.30 -46.75
CA THR A 453 13.72 -11.19 -45.49
C THR A 453 12.41 -10.45 -45.71
N LEU A 454 12.38 -9.42 -46.57
CA LEU A 454 11.18 -8.62 -46.82
C LEU A 454 10.60 -8.86 -48.21
N HIS A 455 11.31 -8.48 -49.28
CA HIS A 455 10.75 -8.41 -50.63
C HIS A 455 10.19 -9.75 -51.14
N VAL A 456 10.95 -10.84 -51.03
CA VAL A 456 10.51 -12.18 -51.45
C VAL A 456 9.26 -12.65 -50.70
N LYS A 457 9.01 -12.12 -49.49
CA LYS A 457 7.85 -12.45 -48.66
C LYS A 457 6.67 -11.47 -48.87
N GLY A 458 6.77 -10.56 -49.84
CA GLY A 458 5.76 -9.53 -50.09
C GLY A 458 5.68 -8.47 -48.98
N LEU A 459 6.72 -8.34 -48.16
CA LEU A 459 6.80 -7.37 -47.07
C LEU A 459 7.60 -6.13 -47.52
N GLY A 460 7.36 -4.99 -46.88
CA GLY A 460 8.17 -3.78 -47.04
C GLY A 460 7.90 -2.95 -48.30
N ASN A 461 6.92 -3.35 -49.12
CA ASN A 461 6.49 -2.61 -50.32
C ASN A 461 7.64 -2.22 -51.26
N PHE A 462 8.57 -3.15 -51.50
CA PHE A 462 9.69 -2.94 -52.43
C PHE A 462 9.25 -3.11 -53.88
N ALA A 463 9.64 -2.18 -54.75
CA ALA A 463 9.53 -2.33 -56.20
C ALA A 463 10.52 -3.39 -56.73
N GLY A 464 10.16 -4.10 -57.81
CA GLY A 464 11.04 -5.06 -58.50
C GLY A 464 12.06 -4.41 -59.43
N VAL A 465 12.86 -3.48 -58.89
CA VAL A 465 13.84 -2.65 -59.63
C VAL A 465 15.25 -2.82 -59.07
N ILE A 466 16.22 -2.09 -59.64
CA ILE A 466 17.61 -2.08 -59.17
C ILE A 466 17.73 -1.15 -57.97
N TYR A 467 18.32 -1.64 -56.88
CA TYR A 467 18.63 -0.86 -55.69
C TYR A 467 20.14 -0.71 -55.53
N TRP A 468 20.56 0.51 -55.21
CA TRP A 468 21.94 0.77 -54.82
C TRP A 468 22.22 0.23 -53.42
N SER A 469 23.41 -0.36 -53.28
CA SER A 469 24.04 -0.52 -51.97
C SER A 469 25.07 0.58 -51.75
N SER A 470 25.52 0.77 -50.51
CA SER A 470 26.63 1.64 -50.17
C SER A 470 28.01 1.02 -50.44
N SER A 471 28.07 -0.26 -50.82
CA SER A 471 29.31 -0.98 -51.04
C SER A 471 29.91 -0.69 -52.42
N GLU A 472 31.12 -0.16 -52.46
CA GLU A 472 31.91 0.03 -53.67
C GLU A 472 32.44 -1.30 -54.23
N TYR A 473 32.56 -1.40 -55.55
CA TYR A 473 33.09 -2.61 -56.19
C TYR A 473 34.62 -2.56 -56.28
N VAL A 474 35.27 -3.30 -55.38
CA VAL A 474 36.72 -3.25 -55.16
C VAL A 474 37.60 -3.58 -56.37
N LEU A 475 37.09 -4.29 -57.39
CA LEU A 475 37.88 -4.59 -58.59
C LEU A 475 37.89 -3.43 -59.60
N ILE A 476 36.88 -2.55 -59.57
CA ILE A 476 36.80 -1.35 -60.43
C ILE A 476 36.22 -0.19 -59.60
N PRO A 477 36.89 0.22 -58.52
CA PRO A 477 36.30 1.09 -57.50
C PRO A 477 36.03 2.51 -58.02
N ALA A 478 36.82 2.99 -58.97
CA ALA A 478 36.64 4.33 -59.54
C ALA A 478 35.27 4.53 -60.19
N THR A 479 34.70 3.49 -60.82
CA THR A 479 33.51 3.65 -61.66
C THR A 479 32.36 2.75 -61.28
N SER A 480 32.54 1.79 -60.38
CA SER A 480 31.53 0.76 -60.10
C SER A 480 31.24 0.60 -58.62
N ALA A 481 29.95 0.35 -58.33
CA ALA A 481 29.45 0.01 -57.01
C ALA A 481 28.52 -1.20 -57.10
N TRP A 482 28.29 -1.86 -55.96
CA TRP A 482 27.39 -3.00 -55.88
C TRP A 482 25.93 -2.56 -55.89
N ALA A 483 25.12 -3.30 -56.63
CA ALA A 483 23.68 -3.15 -56.70
C ALA A 483 22.99 -4.51 -56.61
N GLN A 484 21.71 -4.48 -56.22
CA GLN A 484 20.85 -5.64 -56.12
C GLN A 484 19.61 -5.41 -56.97
N PHE A 485 19.32 -6.33 -57.90
CA PHE A 485 18.05 -6.30 -58.63
C PHE A 485 16.99 -7.08 -57.86
N PHE A 486 15.92 -6.42 -57.45
CA PHE A 486 14.85 -7.04 -56.66
C PHE A 486 13.88 -7.86 -57.52
N GLY A 487 13.84 -7.68 -58.85
CA GLY A 487 12.95 -8.46 -59.71
C GLY A 487 13.21 -9.98 -59.66
N PHE A 488 14.49 -10.39 -59.72
CA PHE A 488 14.89 -11.81 -59.68
C PHE A 488 15.98 -12.14 -58.65
N GLY A 489 16.49 -11.15 -57.91
CA GLY A 489 17.45 -11.36 -56.82
C GLY A 489 18.92 -11.30 -57.21
N ASP A 490 19.24 -10.72 -58.36
CA ASP A 490 20.61 -10.71 -58.88
C ASP A 490 21.51 -9.71 -58.13
N GLN A 491 22.67 -10.18 -57.68
CA GLN A 491 23.78 -9.33 -57.25
C GLN A 491 24.70 -9.03 -58.44
N PHE A 492 25.06 -7.76 -58.59
CA PHE A 492 25.96 -7.32 -59.65
C PHE A 492 26.60 -5.98 -59.29
N PHE A 493 27.57 -5.55 -60.08
CA PHE A 493 28.11 -4.20 -59.99
C PHE A 493 27.63 -3.39 -61.19
N ASN A 494 27.41 -2.10 -60.98
CA ASN A 494 26.92 -1.21 -62.02
C ASN A 494 27.70 0.11 -62.02
N SER A 495 27.59 0.88 -63.11
CA SER A 495 28.23 2.19 -63.21
C SER A 495 27.68 3.15 -62.16
N LYS A 496 28.56 3.81 -61.41
CA LYS A 496 28.20 4.80 -60.37
C LYS A 496 27.36 5.97 -60.92
N ALA A 497 27.47 6.24 -62.23
CA ALA A 497 26.74 7.30 -62.92
C ALA A 497 25.27 6.98 -63.20
N ILE A 498 24.83 5.73 -63.01
CA ILE A 498 23.45 5.33 -63.30
C ILE A 498 22.57 5.66 -62.09
N SER A 499 21.44 6.32 -62.35
CA SER A 499 20.41 6.51 -61.33
C SER A 499 19.71 5.19 -61.05
N SER A 500 19.62 4.79 -59.79
CA SER A 500 18.86 3.61 -59.35
C SER A 500 18.17 3.87 -58.01
N ARG A 501 17.29 2.95 -57.62
CA ARG A 501 16.45 3.09 -56.44
C ARG A 501 17.30 3.04 -55.17
N VAL A 502 16.87 3.78 -54.15
CA VAL A 502 17.47 3.77 -52.83
C VAL A 502 16.39 3.47 -51.80
N ARG A 503 16.68 2.53 -50.89
CA ARG A 503 15.91 2.33 -49.66
C ARG A 503 16.84 2.46 -48.49
N CYS A 504 16.61 3.47 -47.67
CA CYS A 504 17.41 3.68 -46.47
C CYS A 504 17.04 2.68 -45.38
N ILE A 505 18.02 2.32 -44.56
CA ILE A 505 17.84 1.48 -43.38
C ILE A 505 18.39 2.23 -42.15
N ARG A 506 18.01 1.78 -40.96
CA ARG A 506 18.61 2.24 -39.71
C ARG A 506 18.75 1.10 -38.72
N THR A 507 19.62 1.29 -37.75
CA THR A 507 19.79 0.41 -36.59
C THR A 507 18.93 0.88 -35.44
N PHE A 508 18.39 -0.04 -34.66
CA PHE A 508 17.84 0.27 -33.35
C PHE A 508 18.51 -0.61 -32.30
N THR A 509 18.75 -0.02 -31.14
CA THR A 509 19.29 -0.68 -29.96
C THR A 509 18.34 -0.39 -28.79
N PRO A 510 18.17 -1.36 -27.88
CA PRO A 510 17.26 -1.23 -26.73
C PRO A 510 17.61 -0.10 -25.77
#